data_AF-A0A1G6XML4-F1
#
_entry.id   AF-A0A1G6XML4-F1
#
_cell.length_a   1.000
_cell.length_b   1.000
_cell.length_c   1.000
_cell.angle_alpha   90.00
_cell.angle_beta   90.00
_cell.angle_gamma   90.00
#
_symmetry.space_group_name_H-M   'P 1'
#
loop_
_entity.id
_entity.type
_entity.pdbx_description
1 polymer ?
#
loop_
_entity_poly.entity_id
_entity_poly.type
_entity_poly.pdbx_seq_one_letter_code
_entity_poly.pdbx_strand_id
1 'polypeptide(L)'
;MKKQLLIFAFLLGSYSLSAQSLEGRIRIEGFSSGQVLKESVPVDLFKSFKENQYKILFSYKADQVGKRGIVLFDMKTTLIKDGKTIHHSSRGNWPWIPGDMYVPIEAFDLIPALQNEVYEMPVPRLDWPKLDTNLPKGKYTVRLEMVPVGEIRGSISPAEFSFRIE
;
A
#
# COMPACT_ATOMS: atom_id res chain seq x y z
N MET A 1 33.36 -4.68 -48.35
CA MET A 1 32.75 -5.47 -47.25
C MET A 1 32.92 -4.83 -45.87
N LYS A 2 34.06 -4.23 -45.49
CA LYS A 2 34.24 -3.58 -44.16
C LYS A 2 33.29 -2.41 -43.85
N LYS A 3 32.85 -1.63 -44.86
CA LYS A 3 31.90 -0.51 -44.68
C LYS A 3 30.45 -0.93 -44.40
N GLN A 4 30.06 -2.15 -44.80
CA GLN A 4 28.70 -2.66 -44.58
C GLN A 4 28.50 -3.22 -43.16
N LEU A 5 29.58 -3.68 -42.50
CA LEU A 5 29.53 -4.15 -41.11
C LEU A 5 29.29 -3.01 -40.11
N LEU A 6 29.79 -1.81 -40.40
CA LEU A 6 29.63 -0.62 -39.55
C LEU A 6 28.18 -0.11 -39.51
N ILE A 7 27.42 -0.29 -40.60
CA ILE A 7 26.01 0.13 -40.69
C ILE A 7 25.12 -0.82 -39.88
N PHE A 8 25.42 -2.11 -39.86
CA PHE A 8 24.68 -3.10 -39.07
C PHE A 8 24.90 -2.93 -37.55
N ALA A 9 26.10 -2.55 -37.13
CA ALA A 9 26.40 -2.26 -35.73
C ALA A 9 25.69 -1.00 -35.20
N PHE A 10 25.42 -0.01 -36.06
CA PHE A 10 24.70 1.21 -35.67
C PHE A 10 23.19 1.01 -35.59
N LEU A 11 22.63 0.07 -36.38
CA LEU A 11 21.19 -0.26 -36.36
C LEU A 11 20.77 -1.13 -35.17
N LEU A 12 21.69 -1.87 -34.55
CA LEU A 12 21.43 -2.70 -33.37
C LEU A 12 21.45 -1.91 -32.04
N GLY A 13 22.00 -0.68 -32.04
CA GLY A 13 22.15 0.15 -30.84
C GLY A 13 20.93 1.01 -30.47
N SER A 14 19.90 1.05 -31.31
CA SER A 14 18.74 1.94 -31.14
C SER A 14 17.49 1.27 -30.58
N TYR A 15 17.57 0.03 -30.10
CA TYR A 15 16.52 -0.54 -29.24
C TYR A 15 16.64 0.03 -27.84
N SER A 16 16.34 1.33 -27.72
CA SER A 16 15.99 1.93 -26.44
C SER A 16 14.73 1.23 -25.96
N LEU A 17 14.89 0.19 -25.13
CA LEU A 17 13.82 -0.30 -24.27
C LEU A 17 13.37 0.89 -23.44
N SER A 18 12.31 1.57 -23.89
CA SER A 18 11.64 2.61 -23.13
C SER A 18 11.03 1.92 -21.92
N ALA A 19 11.79 1.86 -20.83
CA ALA A 19 11.29 1.33 -19.58
C ALA A 19 10.15 2.23 -19.12
N GLN A 20 9.02 1.63 -18.78
CA GLN A 20 7.85 2.33 -18.29
C GLN A 20 8.24 3.19 -17.08
N SER A 21 8.00 4.50 -17.14
CA SER A 21 8.20 5.41 -16.01
C SER A 21 6.90 5.59 -15.24
N LEU A 22 7.01 5.63 -13.92
CA LEU A 22 5.88 5.77 -13.01
C LEU A 22 6.25 6.61 -11.78
N GLU A 23 5.43 7.61 -11.48
CA GLU A 23 5.60 8.45 -10.29
C GLU A 23 4.24 8.70 -9.63
N GLY A 24 4.20 8.58 -8.32
CA GLY A 24 2.98 8.83 -7.57
C GLY A 24 3.17 8.85 -6.07
N ARG A 25 2.06 8.89 -5.35
CA ARG A 25 2.03 8.96 -3.88
C ARG A 25 0.75 8.39 -3.32
N ILE A 26 0.85 7.87 -2.12
CA ILE A 26 -0.29 7.58 -1.25
C ILE A 26 -0.43 8.74 -0.27
N ARG A 27 -1.66 9.06 0.13
CA ARG A 27 -1.98 9.99 1.22
C ARG A 27 -3.05 9.38 2.10
N ILE A 28 -3.03 9.73 3.38
CA ILE A 28 -4.07 9.38 4.33
C ILE A 28 -4.68 10.68 4.83
N GLU A 29 -6.00 10.78 4.75
CA GLU A 29 -6.77 11.87 5.32
C GLU A 29 -7.55 11.38 6.56
N GLY A 30 -7.86 12.32 7.45
CA GLY A 30 -8.62 12.08 8.67
C GLY A 30 -7.77 11.79 9.91
N PHE A 31 -6.48 11.47 9.75
CA PHE A 31 -5.55 11.34 10.87
C PHE A 31 -4.84 12.64 11.21
N SER A 32 -4.81 12.99 12.50
CA SER A 32 -4.02 14.11 13.02
C SER A 32 -2.75 13.64 13.73
N SER A 33 -1.73 14.50 13.78
CA SER A 33 -0.49 14.18 14.48
C SER A 33 -0.74 13.98 15.97
N GLY A 34 -0.33 12.81 16.50
CA GLY A 34 -0.51 12.48 17.92
C GLY A 34 -1.93 12.09 18.33
N GLN A 35 -2.82 11.85 17.36
CA GLN A 35 -4.21 11.46 17.60
C GLN A 35 -4.32 10.28 18.57
N VAL A 36 -5.19 10.43 19.57
CA VAL A 36 -5.72 9.30 20.35
C VAL A 36 -6.91 8.75 19.58
N LEU A 37 -6.85 7.49 19.19
CA LEU A 37 -7.91 6.85 18.42
C LEU A 37 -9.08 6.55 19.37
N LYS A 38 -10.29 6.97 19.02
CA LYS A 38 -11.49 6.61 19.80
C LYS A 38 -11.92 5.17 19.50
N GLU A 39 -11.70 4.73 18.27
CA GLU A 39 -12.04 3.40 17.78
C GLU A 39 -10.99 2.38 18.25
N SER A 40 -10.94 2.09 19.54
CA SER A 40 -9.94 1.16 20.09
C SER A 40 -10.14 -0.29 19.64
N VAL A 41 -11.28 -0.64 19.06
CA VAL A 41 -11.58 -1.96 18.48
C VAL A 41 -11.22 -1.97 16.98
N PRO A 42 -10.44 -2.95 16.48
CA PRO A 42 -10.03 -3.01 15.07
C PRO A 42 -11.20 -2.96 14.06
N VAL A 43 -12.32 -3.61 14.39
CA VAL A 43 -13.52 -3.62 13.53
C VAL A 43 -14.19 -2.25 13.45
N ASP A 44 -14.14 -1.46 14.52
CA ASP A 44 -14.67 -0.09 14.49
C ASP A 44 -13.77 0.83 13.66
N LEU A 45 -12.45 0.66 13.74
CA LEU A 45 -11.53 1.37 12.84
C LEU A 45 -11.80 1.01 11.37
N PHE A 46 -12.09 -0.26 11.07
CA PHE A 46 -12.52 -0.66 9.73
C PHE A 46 -13.78 0.10 9.29
N LYS A 47 -14.81 0.19 10.15
CA LYS A 47 -16.02 0.96 9.85
C LYS A 47 -15.70 2.43 9.55
N SER A 48 -14.83 3.08 10.32
CA SER A 48 -14.41 4.47 10.05
C SER A 48 -13.79 4.66 8.66
N PHE A 49 -13.02 3.69 8.14
CA PHE A 49 -12.56 3.72 6.75
C PHE A 49 -13.72 3.55 5.75
N LYS A 50 -14.67 2.65 6.01
CA LYS A 50 -15.85 2.44 5.14
C LYS A 50 -16.79 3.63 5.11
N GLU A 51 -16.90 4.36 6.21
CA GLU A 51 -17.73 5.55 6.37
C GLU A 51 -17.00 6.83 5.94
N ASN A 52 -15.82 6.71 5.30
CA ASN A 52 -15.04 7.82 4.77
C ASN A 52 -14.55 8.83 5.84
N GLN A 53 -14.51 8.45 7.12
CA GLN A 53 -13.88 9.24 8.17
C GLN A 53 -12.35 9.27 7.98
N TYR A 54 -11.80 8.13 7.58
CA TYR A 54 -10.42 7.99 7.13
C TYR A 54 -10.39 7.61 5.65
N LYS A 55 -9.55 8.26 4.86
CA LYS A 55 -9.48 8.02 3.41
C LYS A 55 -8.05 7.76 2.98
N ILE A 56 -7.87 6.76 2.14
CA ILE A 56 -6.61 6.49 1.45
C ILE A 56 -6.75 7.03 0.03
N LEU A 57 -5.93 8.01 -0.31
CA LEU A 57 -5.87 8.58 -1.65
C LEU A 57 -4.61 8.11 -2.33
N PHE A 58 -4.76 7.61 -3.54
CA PHE A 58 -3.66 7.24 -4.40
C PHE A 58 -3.71 8.10 -5.66
N SER A 59 -2.55 8.66 -6.01
CA SER A 59 -2.39 9.48 -7.21
C SER A 59 -1.10 9.04 -7.88
N TYR A 60 -1.19 8.64 -9.14
CA TYR A 60 0.01 8.34 -9.92
C TYR A 60 -0.15 8.66 -11.40
N LYS A 61 0.99 8.92 -12.02
CA LYS A 61 1.16 9.08 -13.45
C LYS A 61 2.05 7.96 -13.95
N ALA A 62 1.76 7.47 -15.14
CA ALA A 62 2.58 6.47 -15.80
C ALA A 62 2.61 6.77 -17.30
N ASP A 63 3.81 6.75 -17.87
CA ASP A 63 3.99 6.86 -19.31
C ASP A 63 3.96 5.47 -19.94
N GLN A 64 3.48 5.35 -21.17
CA GLN A 64 3.51 4.09 -21.94
C GLN A 64 2.89 2.89 -21.22
N VAL A 65 1.85 3.12 -20.42
CA VAL A 65 1.00 2.04 -19.90
C VAL A 65 0.46 1.29 -21.12
N GLY A 66 0.76 0.00 -21.25
CA GLY A 66 0.45 -0.80 -22.44
C GLY A 66 -1.03 -0.70 -22.85
N LYS A 67 -1.44 -1.29 -23.99
CA LYS A 67 -2.77 -1.06 -24.62
C LYS A 67 -4.02 -1.05 -23.71
N ARG A 68 -3.96 -1.68 -22.53
CA ARG A 68 -5.05 -1.73 -21.54
C ARG A 68 -5.05 -0.59 -20.51
N GLY A 69 -3.98 0.19 -20.40
CA GLY A 69 -3.88 1.30 -19.46
C GLY A 69 -3.74 0.90 -17.99
N ILE A 70 -3.44 -0.37 -17.69
CA ILE A 70 -3.42 -0.92 -16.32
C ILE A 70 -1.99 -1.16 -15.84
N VAL A 71 -1.73 -0.82 -14.57
CA VAL A 71 -0.52 -1.19 -13.83
C VAL A 71 -0.91 -2.06 -12.64
N LEU A 72 -0.16 -3.12 -12.39
CA LEU A 72 -0.35 -3.98 -11.22
C LEU A 72 0.54 -3.49 -10.08
N PHE A 73 0.03 -3.52 -8.86
CA PHE A 73 0.76 -3.13 -7.65
C PHE A 73 0.68 -4.20 -6.57
N ASP A 74 1.78 -4.37 -5.86
CA ASP A 74 1.83 -5.04 -4.58
C ASP A 74 1.53 -4.03 -3.47
N MET A 75 0.46 -4.28 -2.73
CA MET A 75 -0.02 -3.45 -1.64
C MET A 75 0.65 -3.91 -0.34
N LYS A 76 1.56 -3.11 0.21
CA LYS A 76 2.31 -3.47 1.42
C LYS A 76 1.76 -2.76 2.64
N THR A 77 1.75 -3.48 3.75
CA THR A 77 1.36 -2.96 5.07
C THR A 77 2.47 -3.26 6.05
N THR A 78 2.98 -2.22 6.71
CA THR A 78 3.87 -2.36 7.86
C THR A 78 3.22 -1.73 9.06
N LEU A 79 3.09 -2.50 10.14
CA LEU A 79 2.57 -2.03 11.42
C LEU A 79 3.69 -2.05 12.46
N ILE A 80 3.88 -0.91 13.11
CA ILE A 80 4.89 -0.68 14.14
C ILE A 80 4.16 -0.30 15.42
N LYS A 81 4.51 -0.96 16.51
CA LYS A 81 4.01 -0.65 17.86
C LYS A 81 5.18 -0.31 18.76
N ASP A 82 5.12 0.87 19.36
CA ASP A 82 6.15 1.38 20.28
C ASP A 82 7.58 1.28 19.69
N GLY A 83 7.71 1.55 18.38
CA GLY A 83 8.97 1.51 17.64
C GLY A 83 9.39 0.12 17.14
N LYS A 84 8.68 -0.95 17.49
CA LYS A 84 8.95 -2.31 17.00
C LYS A 84 7.97 -2.70 15.89
N THR A 85 8.47 -3.18 14.76
CA THR A 85 7.62 -3.79 13.72
C THR A 85 6.97 -5.06 14.27
N ILE A 86 5.64 -5.06 14.30
CA ILE A 86 4.82 -6.18 14.79
C ILE A 86 4.12 -6.93 13.65
N HIS A 87 3.96 -6.29 12.49
CA HIS A 87 3.42 -6.94 11.29
C HIS A 87 4.02 -6.35 10.03
N HIS A 88 4.23 -7.21 9.03
CA HIS A 88 4.58 -6.83 7.67
C HIS A 88 3.90 -7.80 6.69
N SER A 89 3.20 -7.29 5.69
CA SER A 89 2.59 -8.11 4.64
C SER A 89 2.56 -7.41 3.28
N SER A 90 2.29 -8.20 2.25
CA SER A 90 2.15 -7.76 0.87
C SER A 90 1.01 -8.51 0.21
N ARG A 91 0.05 -7.78 -0.37
CA ARG A 91 -1.00 -8.33 -1.24
C ARG A 91 -0.67 -8.02 -2.68
N GLY A 92 -0.38 -9.06 -3.46
CA GLY A 92 0.15 -8.87 -4.80
C GLY A 92 -0.89 -8.61 -5.88
N ASN A 93 -0.43 -8.07 -7.01
CA ASN A 93 -1.14 -8.02 -8.29
C ASN A 93 -2.48 -7.24 -8.29
N TRP A 94 -2.60 -6.16 -7.52
CA TRP A 94 -3.78 -5.29 -7.56
C TRP A 94 -3.78 -4.39 -8.80
N PRO A 95 -4.82 -4.43 -9.66
CA PRO A 95 -4.86 -3.63 -10.88
C PRO A 95 -5.34 -2.21 -10.63
N TRP A 96 -4.60 -1.24 -11.18
CA TRP A 96 -4.92 0.18 -11.09
C TRP A 96 -4.72 0.88 -12.45
N ILE A 97 -5.45 1.97 -12.65
CA ILE A 97 -5.37 2.88 -13.81
C ILE A 97 -4.75 4.20 -13.36
N PRO A 98 -3.92 4.89 -14.18
CA PRO A 98 -3.33 6.18 -13.80
C PRO A 98 -4.38 7.24 -13.48
N GLY A 99 -4.04 8.13 -12.55
CA GLY A 99 -4.91 9.21 -12.09
C GLY A 99 -5.07 9.26 -10.57
N ASP A 100 -6.08 10.00 -10.13
CA ASP A 100 -6.44 10.15 -8.72
C ASP A 100 -7.59 9.21 -8.36
N MET A 101 -7.43 8.46 -7.27
CA MET A 101 -8.42 7.47 -6.81
C MET A 101 -8.40 7.28 -5.30
N TYR A 102 -9.52 6.74 -4.80
CA TYR A 102 -9.59 6.20 -3.46
C TYR A 102 -9.13 4.75 -3.45
N VAL A 103 -8.37 4.39 -2.42
CA VAL A 103 -7.96 3.00 -2.18
C VAL A 103 -8.77 2.45 -1.01
N PRO A 104 -9.46 1.31 -1.18
CA PRO A 104 -10.13 0.66 -0.06
C PRO A 104 -9.10 0.18 0.96
N ILE A 105 -9.42 0.29 2.26
CA ILE A 105 -8.53 -0.21 3.31
C ILE A 105 -8.26 -1.71 3.15
N GLU A 106 -9.20 -2.45 2.57
CA GLU A 106 -9.13 -3.90 2.27
C GLU A 106 -8.04 -4.28 1.26
N ALA A 107 -7.52 -3.31 0.50
CA ALA A 107 -6.35 -3.53 -0.33
C ALA A 107 -5.08 -3.76 0.51
N PHE A 108 -5.11 -3.39 1.79
CA PHE A 108 -4.05 -3.53 2.77
C PHE A 108 -4.46 -4.49 3.90
N ASP A 109 -3.51 -5.18 4.53
CA ASP A 109 -3.81 -6.06 5.67
C ASP A 109 -3.79 -5.33 7.02
N LEU A 110 -4.09 -4.03 7.06
CA LEU A 110 -4.04 -3.28 8.32
C LEU A 110 -5.02 -3.85 9.36
N ILE A 111 -6.27 -4.08 8.97
CA ILE A 111 -7.30 -4.55 9.91
C ILE A 111 -6.99 -5.97 10.41
N PRO A 112 -6.66 -6.94 9.54
CA PRO A 112 -6.17 -8.24 10.01
C PRO A 112 -4.94 -8.16 10.92
N ALA A 113 -3.97 -7.29 10.61
CA ALA A 113 -2.77 -7.12 11.44
C ALA A 113 -3.12 -6.62 12.85
N LEU A 114 -4.02 -5.64 12.95
CA LEU A 114 -4.51 -5.12 14.22
C LEU A 114 -5.32 -6.18 15.00
N GLN A 115 -6.09 -7.01 14.31
CA GLN A 115 -6.79 -8.14 14.92
C GLN A 115 -5.83 -9.18 15.48
N ASN A 116 -4.72 -9.47 14.80
CA ASN A 116 -3.71 -10.42 15.28
C ASN A 116 -3.07 -9.99 16.60
N GLU A 117 -2.89 -8.68 16.82
CA GLU A 117 -2.40 -8.12 18.09
C GLU A 117 -3.33 -8.36 19.27
N VAL A 118 -4.61 -8.60 18.99
CA VAL A 118 -5.64 -8.85 20.01
C VAL A 118 -5.85 -10.34 20.23
N TYR A 119 -5.76 -11.15 19.17
CA TYR A 119 -6.23 -12.54 19.19
C TYR A 119 -5.13 -13.61 19.28
N GLU A 120 -3.85 -13.24 19.12
CA GLU A 120 -2.74 -14.20 18.97
C GLU A 120 -3.08 -15.27 17.91
N MET A 121 -3.42 -14.79 16.70
CA MET A 121 -3.81 -15.64 15.56
C MET A 121 -2.72 -16.66 15.18
N PRO A 122 -3.10 -17.83 14.63
CA PRO A 122 -4.40 -18.12 14.01
C PRO A 122 -5.47 -18.58 15.00
N VAL A 123 -6.66 -17.96 14.95
CA VAL A 123 -7.85 -18.49 15.62
C VAL A 123 -8.57 -19.45 14.65
N PRO A 124 -8.75 -20.74 14.98
CA PRO A 124 -9.32 -21.73 14.07
C PRO A 124 -10.83 -21.55 13.77
N ARG A 125 -11.54 -20.71 14.53
CA ARG A 125 -12.91 -20.26 14.26
C ARG A 125 -13.05 -18.80 14.69
N LEU A 126 -13.88 -18.05 13.95
CA LEU A 126 -14.23 -16.67 14.31
C LEU A 126 -14.87 -16.65 15.70
N ASP A 127 -14.26 -15.92 16.63
CA ASP A 127 -14.73 -15.74 18.00
C ASP A 127 -15.38 -14.35 18.10
N TRP A 128 -16.71 -14.31 17.95
CA TRP A 128 -17.48 -13.05 17.88
C TRP A 128 -17.23 -12.13 19.09
N PRO A 129 -17.27 -12.60 20.36
CA PRO A 129 -16.91 -11.77 21.51
C PRO A 129 -15.51 -11.14 21.42
N LYS A 130 -14.55 -11.81 20.80
CA LYS A 130 -13.20 -11.25 20.63
C LYS A 130 -13.19 -10.11 19.63
N LEU A 131 -14.10 -10.06 18.65
CA LEU A 131 -14.18 -8.95 17.70
C LEU A 131 -14.37 -7.58 18.36
N ASP A 132 -14.94 -7.54 19.57
CA ASP A 132 -15.16 -6.33 20.36
C ASP A 132 -14.02 -6.01 21.34
N THR A 133 -12.92 -6.76 21.28
CA THR A 133 -11.77 -6.54 22.17
C THR A 133 -10.92 -5.38 21.68
N ASN A 134 -10.59 -4.48 22.61
CA ASN A 134 -9.75 -3.31 22.35
C ASN A 134 -8.31 -3.71 22.03
N LEU A 135 -7.68 -2.92 21.17
CA LEU A 135 -6.25 -2.94 20.95
C LEU A 135 -5.51 -2.71 22.27
N PRO A 136 -4.36 -3.37 22.48
CA PRO A 136 -3.50 -3.04 23.60
C PRO A 136 -3.05 -1.58 23.52
N LYS A 137 -2.89 -0.95 24.68
CA LYS A 137 -2.37 0.42 24.79
C LYS A 137 -1.00 0.53 24.14
N GLY A 138 -0.69 1.71 23.62
CA GLY A 138 0.60 2.00 22.97
C GLY A 138 0.47 2.93 21.78
N LYS A 139 1.61 3.26 21.19
CA LYS A 139 1.70 4.05 19.96
C LYS A 139 1.80 3.12 18.76
N TYR A 140 0.88 3.25 17.84
CA TYR A 140 0.87 2.54 16.57
C TYR A 140 1.28 3.49 15.44
N THR A 141 2.17 3.01 14.58
CA THR A 141 2.55 3.67 13.32
C THR A 141 2.30 2.69 12.19
N VAL A 142 1.56 3.15 11.19
CA VAL A 142 1.17 2.36 10.01
C VAL A 142 1.84 2.97 8.81
N ARG A 143 2.55 2.14 8.03
CA ARG A 143 3.09 2.51 6.72
C ARG A 143 2.42 1.67 5.65
N LEU A 144 1.84 2.36 4.66
CA LEU A 144 1.17 1.77 3.50
C LEU A 144 1.98 2.10 2.25
N GLU A 145 2.19 1.09 1.41
CA GLU A 145 3.00 1.22 0.19
C GLU A 145 2.33 0.52 -0.99
N MET A 146 2.55 1.05 -2.20
CA MET A 146 2.10 0.46 -3.44
C MET A 146 3.31 0.31 -4.35
N VAL A 147 3.77 -0.92 -4.52
CA VAL A 147 4.99 -1.22 -5.29
C VAL A 147 4.58 -1.74 -6.66
N PRO A 148 4.95 -1.08 -7.78
CA PRO A 148 4.58 -1.57 -9.10
C PRO A 148 5.20 -2.95 -9.36
N VAL A 149 4.42 -3.85 -9.97
CA VAL A 149 4.87 -5.19 -10.34
C VAL A 149 5.54 -5.16 -11.72
N GLY A 150 6.71 -5.79 -11.81
CA GLY A 150 7.50 -5.87 -13.05
C GLY A 150 8.59 -4.80 -13.13
N GLU A 151 9.24 -4.72 -14.29
CA GLU A 151 10.35 -3.78 -14.53
C GLU A 151 9.85 -2.39 -14.91
N ILE A 152 9.24 -1.70 -13.94
CA ILE A 152 8.78 -0.32 -14.06
C ILE A 152 9.76 0.59 -13.31
N ARG A 153 10.25 1.64 -13.97
CA ARG A 153 11.12 2.65 -13.35
C ARG A 153 10.30 3.68 -12.60
N GLY A 154 10.83 4.13 -11.47
CA GLY A 154 10.23 5.18 -10.65
C GLY A 154 9.70 4.65 -9.32
N SER A 155 8.87 5.44 -8.64
CA SER A 155 8.47 5.15 -7.26
C SER A 155 7.11 5.74 -6.90
N ILE A 156 6.40 5.04 -6.03
CA ILE A 156 5.27 5.59 -5.29
C ILE A 156 5.74 5.96 -3.89
N SER A 157 5.61 7.23 -3.53
CA SER A 157 5.87 7.66 -2.16
C SER A 157 4.86 6.99 -1.22
N PRO A 158 5.33 6.30 -0.16
CA PRO A 158 4.45 5.63 0.78
C PRO A 158 3.69 6.65 1.62
N ALA A 159 2.60 6.20 2.25
CA ALA A 159 1.94 6.98 3.28
C ALA A 159 2.22 6.40 4.67
N GLU A 160 2.39 7.28 5.63
CA GLU A 160 2.56 6.92 7.04
C GLU A 160 1.60 7.74 7.89
N PHE A 161 0.97 7.08 8.86
CA PHE A 161 0.16 7.73 9.88
C PHE A 161 0.37 7.03 11.22
N SER A 162 0.07 7.73 12.30
CA SER A 162 0.24 7.21 13.66
C SER A 162 -0.94 7.56 14.54
N PHE A 163 -1.26 6.69 15.47
CA PHE A 163 -2.29 6.90 16.49
C PHE A 163 -1.88 6.26 17.81
N ARG A 164 -2.51 6.69 18.91
CA ARG A 164 -2.31 6.14 20.26
C ARG A 164 -3.59 5.48 20.75
N ILE A 165 -3.43 4.37 21.47
CA ILE A 165 -4.48 3.74 22.26
C ILE A 165 -4.14 3.96 23.74
N GLU A 166 -5.08 4.53 24.49
CA GLU A 166 -4.92 4.93 25.90
C GLU A 166 -5.71 4.08 26.89
#